data_AF-A0A2I0IHS3-F1
#
_entry.id   AF-A0A2I0IHS3-F1
#
_cell.length_a   1.000
_cell.length_b   1.000
_cell.length_c   1.000
_cell.angle_alpha   90.00
_cell.angle_beta   90.00
_cell.angle_gamma   90.00
#
_symmetry.space_group_name_H-M   'P 1'
#
loop_
_entity.id
_entity.type
_entity.pdbx_description
1 polymer ?
#
loop_
_entity_poly.entity_id
_entity_poly.type
_entity_poly.pdbx_seq_one_letter_code
_entity_poly.pdbx_strand_id
1 'polypeptide(L)'
;MLVGPARALFMDEISTGLDSSTTFQIVNSLRQSIHILNGTAVISLLQPAPETYDLFDDIILLSDGQILGDQLAIPFDKSKSHPAALTTKKYGVSQKELLKACISRELLLMKRNSFVYIFKMTQLTLMALITMTLFFRTKMRRETVTDGGIYLGALFFIMVIIMFNGFSELAMSIMKLPVFYKQRDLLFYPPWAYALPTWILKIPITLIEVAIWVILTYYVIGFDPNARR
;
A
#
# COMPACT_ATOMS: atom_id res chain seq x y z
N MET A 1 -6.48 -11.12 11.71
CA MET A 1 -7.59 -10.15 11.59
C MET A 1 -8.87 -10.95 11.88
N LEU A 2 -9.65 -10.57 12.89
CA LEU A 2 -10.84 -11.33 13.34
C LEU A 2 -11.97 -11.41 12.29
N VAL A 3 -11.91 -10.58 11.26
CA VAL A 3 -12.93 -10.51 10.21
C VAL A 3 -12.60 -11.52 9.12
N GLY A 4 -13.32 -12.64 9.11
CA GLY A 4 -13.22 -13.69 8.09
C GLY A 4 -13.84 -15.00 8.58
N PRO A 5 -14.01 -16.01 7.70
CA PRO A 5 -14.53 -17.32 8.09
C PRO A 5 -13.50 -18.18 8.88
N ALA A 6 -12.38 -17.58 9.30
CA ALA A 6 -11.31 -18.30 9.98
C ALA A 6 -11.77 -18.71 11.38
N ARG A 7 -11.80 -20.03 11.62
CA ARG A 7 -12.10 -20.61 12.93
C ARG A 7 -10.85 -20.82 13.80
N ALA A 8 -9.67 -20.79 13.21
CA ALA A 8 -8.39 -20.86 13.91
C ALA A 8 -7.64 -19.53 13.73
N LEU A 9 -7.23 -18.92 14.85
CA LEU A 9 -6.47 -17.67 14.88
C LEU A 9 -5.09 -17.92 15.47
N PHE A 10 -4.05 -17.48 14.78
CA PHE A 10 -2.68 -17.51 15.27
C PHE A 10 -2.23 -16.07 15.48
N MET A 11 -1.75 -15.77 16.69
CA MET A 11 -1.35 -14.43 17.07
C MET A 11 0.02 -14.48 17.73
N ASP A 12 0.92 -13.66 17.22
CA ASP A 12 2.31 -13.65 17.65
C ASP A 12 2.62 -12.34 18.39
N GLU A 13 3.18 -12.46 19.59
CA GLU A 13 3.72 -11.38 20.43
C GLU A 13 2.78 -10.17 20.60
N ILE A 14 1.49 -10.41 20.83
CA ILE A 14 0.47 -9.34 20.87
C ILE A 14 0.60 -8.36 22.03
N SER A 15 1.40 -8.68 23.06
CA SER A 15 1.67 -7.79 24.21
C SER A 15 2.80 -6.80 23.96
N THR A 16 3.58 -6.95 22.88
CA THR A 16 4.74 -6.10 22.62
C THR A 16 4.35 -4.65 22.39
N GLY A 17 4.91 -3.73 23.18
CA GLY A 17 4.61 -2.30 23.09
C GLY A 17 3.29 -1.87 23.74
N LEU A 18 2.63 -2.75 24.50
CA LEU A 18 1.40 -2.45 25.26
C LEU A 18 1.67 -2.46 26.77
N ASP A 19 0.85 -1.71 27.51
CA ASP A 19 0.80 -1.83 28.97
C ASP A 19 0.01 -3.07 29.41
N SER A 20 0.20 -3.49 30.67
CA SER A 20 -0.42 -4.70 31.22
C SER A 20 -1.95 -4.63 31.23
N SER A 21 -2.52 -3.45 31.47
CA SER A 21 -3.98 -3.27 31.53
C SER A 21 -4.62 -3.37 30.15
N THR A 22 -4.01 -2.76 29.13
CA THR A 22 -4.47 -2.89 27.74
C THR A 22 -4.30 -4.31 27.23
N THR A 23 -3.20 -4.98 27.58
CA THR A 23 -2.96 -6.38 27.22
C THR A 23 -4.06 -7.29 27.78
N PHE A 24 -4.40 -7.15 29.06
CA PHE A 24 -5.49 -7.89 29.69
C PHE A 24 -6.83 -7.66 28.99
N GLN A 25 -7.17 -6.40 28.66
CA GLN A 25 -8.41 -6.07 27.97
C GLN A 25 -8.49 -6.70 26.57
N ILE A 26 -7.38 -6.68 25.81
CA ILE A 26 -7.31 -7.29 24.49
C ILE A 26 -7.48 -8.81 24.59
N VAL A 27 -6.74 -9.48 25.48
CA VAL A 27 -6.82 -10.93 25.66
C VAL A 27 -8.23 -11.35 26.09
N ASN A 28 -8.85 -10.61 27.02
CA ASN A 28 -10.21 -10.90 27.46
C ASN A 28 -11.24 -10.71 26.32
N SER A 29 -11.08 -9.66 25.49
CA SER A 29 -11.94 -9.44 24.32
C SER A 29 -11.77 -10.54 23.26
N LEU A 30 -10.53 -11.00 23.04
CA LEU A 30 -10.24 -12.12 22.16
C LEU A 30 -10.89 -13.40 22.66
N ARG A 31 -10.73 -13.72 23.94
CA ARG A 31 -11.36 -14.87 24.60
C ARG A 31 -12.87 -14.89 24.39
N GLN A 32 -13.55 -13.77 24.66
CA GLN A 32 -14.99 -13.64 24.43
C GLN A 32 -15.37 -13.86 22.96
N SER A 33 -14.60 -13.27 22.03
CA SER A 33 -14.85 -13.42 20.60
C SER A 33 -14.70 -14.89 20.14
N ILE A 34 -13.72 -15.61 20.66
CA ILE A 34 -13.46 -17.01 20.36
C ILE A 34 -14.59 -17.90 20.88
N HIS A 35 -15.06 -17.68 22.11
CA HIS A 35 -16.19 -18.43 22.66
C HIS A 35 -17.48 -18.20 21.88
N ILE A 36 -17.77 -16.95 21.47
CA ILE A 36 -18.98 -16.61 20.69
C ILE A 36 -18.93 -17.23 19.29
N LEU A 37 -17.77 -17.15 18.63
CA LEU A 37 -17.60 -17.64 17.26
C LEU A 37 -17.30 -19.16 17.19
N ASN A 38 -17.19 -19.82 18.34
CA ASN A 38 -16.76 -21.20 18.48
C ASN A 38 -15.47 -21.50 17.69
N GLY A 39 -14.47 -20.64 17.90
CA GLY A 39 -13.14 -20.73 17.28
C GLY A 39 -12.08 -21.28 18.21
N THR A 40 -10.84 -21.30 17.74
CA THR A 40 -9.63 -21.62 18.51
C THR A 40 -8.61 -20.52 18.25
N ALA A 41 -7.91 -20.04 19.28
CA ALA A 41 -6.78 -19.16 19.09
C ALA A 41 -5.54 -19.69 19.80
N VAL A 42 -4.39 -19.53 19.13
CA VAL A 42 -3.07 -19.74 19.70
C VAL A 42 -2.38 -18.39 19.74
N ILE A 43 -1.99 -17.98 20.94
CA ILE A 43 -1.40 -16.66 21.21
C ILE A 43 -0.04 -16.88 21.85
N SER A 44 1.01 -16.26 21.34
CA SER A 44 2.29 -16.14 22.05
C SER A 44 2.34 -14.83 22.84
N LEU A 45 2.77 -14.91 24.10
CA LEU A 45 2.95 -13.76 24.99
C LEU A 45 4.35 -13.82 25.61
N LEU A 46 5.04 -12.68 25.60
CA LEU A 46 6.29 -12.50 26.32
C LEU A 46 5.97 -11.96 27.72
N GLN A 47 6.24 -12.76 28.75
CA GLN A 47 6.12 -12.40 30.17
C GLN A 47 4.75 -11.76 30.52
N PRO A 48 3.63 -12.49 30.40
CA PRO A 48 2.32 -11.97 30.74
C PRO A 48 2.21 -11.67 32.25
N ALA A 49 1.43 -10.64 32.59
CA ALA A 49 1.03 -10.40 33.97
C ALA A 49 0.14 -11.55 34.47
N PRO A 50 0.14 -11.87 35.79
CA PRO A 50 -0.64 -12.98 36.35
C PRO A 50 -2.13 -12.94 35.97
N GLU A 51 -2.71 -11.74 35.93
CA GLU A 51 -4.12 -11.57 35.59
C GLU A 51 -4.41 -11.95 34.13
N THR A 52 -3.45 -11.73 33.23
CA THR A 52 -3.57 -12.12 31.82
C THR A 52 -3.30 -13.61 31.63
N TYR A 53 -2.39 -14.18 32.43
CA TYR A 53 -2.10 -15.61 32.45
C TYR A 53 -3.34 -16.43 32.80
N ASP A 54 -4.11 -15.98 33.78
CA ASP A 54 -5.33 -16.66 34.25
C ASP A 54 -6.50 -16.66 33.24
N LEU A 55 -6.40 -15.91 32.13
CA LEU A 55 -7.43 -15.87 31.09
C LEU A 55 -7.35 -17.06 30.11
N PHE A 56 -6.24 -17.80 30.08
CA PHE A 56 -6.02 -18.87 29.10
C PHE A 56 -6.59 -20.21 29.57
N ASP A 57 -7.29 -20.91 28.67
CA ASP A 57 -7.83 -22.24 28.95
C ASP A 57 -6.72 -23.31 28.98
N ASP A 58 -5.75 -23.20 28.07
CA ASP A 58 -4.59 -24.11 27.94
C ASP A 58 -3.30 -23.30 27.77
N ILE A 59 -2.20 -23.78 28.36
CA ILE A 59 -0.90 -23.09 28.35
C ILE A 59 0.19 -24.04 27.86
N ILE A 60 0.96 -23.57 26.88
CA ILE A 60 2.09 -24.30 26.30
C ILE A 60 3.37 -23.54 26.66
N LEU A 61 4.29 -24.22 27.35
CA LEU A 61 5.62 -23.70 27.66
C LEU A 61 6.65 -24.29 26.70
N LEU A 62 7.44 -23.42 26.07
CA LEU A 62 8.51 -23.79 25.14
C LEU A 62 9.87 -23.38 25.74
N SER A 63 10.85 -24.29 25.70
CA SER A 63 12.26 -24.03 26.02
C SER A 63 13.16 -24.73 25.03
N ASP A 64 14.13 -24.02 24.45
CA ASP A 64 15.11 -24.55 23.49
C ASP A 64 14.49 -25.34 22.31
N GLY A 65 13.32 -24.90 21.84
CA GLY A 65 12.57 -25.56 20.76
C GLY A 65 11.84 -26.85 21.18
N GLN A 66 11.85 -27.19 22.47
CA GLN A 66 11.10 -28.31 23.04
C GLN A 66 9.92 -27.81 23.88
N ILE A 67 8.84 -28.58 23.90
CA ILE A 67 7.69 -28.33 24.77
C ILE A 67 8.01 -28.92 26.13
N LEU A 68 7.89 -28.13 27.20
CA LEU A 68 8.23 -28.55 28.57
C LEU A 68 7.15 -29.43 29.23
N GLY A 69 6.01 -29.66 28.57
CA GLY A 69 4.89 -30.46 29.09
C GLY A 69 4.61 -31.73 28.27
N ASP A 70 4.30 -32.83 28.96
CA ASP A 70 4.06 -34.17 28.39
C ASP A 70 2.77 -34.30 27.56
N GLN A 71 1.87 -33.31 27.61
CA GLN A 71 0.51 -33.41 27.04
C GLN A 71 0.46 -33.43 25.49
N LEU A 72 1.52 -32.97 24.81
CA LEU A 72 1.60 -32.96 23.34
C LEU A 72 2.35 -34.18 22.76
N ALA A 73 2.87 -35.09 23.60
CA ALA A 73 3.53 -36.31 23.14
C ALA A 73 2.55 -37.32 22.49
N ILE A 74 1.24 -37.14 22.72
CA ILE A 74 0.20 -37.97 22.13
C ILE A 74 -0.17 -37.37 20.76
N PRO A 75 0.11 -38.06 19.63
CA PRO A 75 -0.21 -37.54 18.31
C PRO A 75 -1.73 -37.36 18.15
N PHE A 76 -2.14 -36.20 17.66
CA PHE A 76 -3.54 -35.90 17.39
C PHE A 76 -4.12 -36.85 16.34
N ASP A 77 -5.22 -37.53 16.67
CA ASP A 77 -5.91 -38.45 15.77
C ASP A 77 -6.62 -37.67 14.65
N LYS A 78 -6.04 -37.75 13.44
CA LYS A 78 -6.54 -37.08 12.24
C LYS A 78 -7.98 -37.46 11.89
N SER A 79 -8.48 -38.62 12.32
CA SER A 79 -9.85 -39.07 12.05
C SER A 79 -10.92 -38.20 12.73
N LYS A 80 -10.56 -37.49 13.81
CA LYS A 80 -11.44 -36.55 14.53
C LYS A 80 -11.49 -35.15 13.91
N SER A 81 -10.77 -34.92 12.81
CA SER A 81 -10.72 -33.60 12.16
C SER A 81 -12.03 -33.31 11.43
N HIS A 82 -12.71 -32.22 11.79
CA HIS A 82 -13.91 -31.79 11.10
C HIS A 82 -13.58 -31.42 9.63
N PRO A 83 -14.36 -31.85 8.61
CA PRO A 83 -14.06 -31.59 7.19
C PRO A 83 -13.95 -30.10 6.84
N ALA A 84 -14.64 -29.23 7.59
CA ALA A 84 -14.58 -27.78 7.45
C ALA A 84 -13.38 -27.11 8.18
N ALA A 85 -12.47 -27.89 8.80
CA ALA A 85 -11.30 -27.35 9.51
C ALA A 85 -10.24 -26.80 8.54
N LEU A 86 -10.19 -27.29 7.31
CA LEU A 86 -9.24 -26.86 6.28
C LEU A 86 -9.95 -26.01 5.22
N THR A 87 -9.46 -24.78 5.02
CA THR A 87 -9.96 -23.93 3.93
C THR A 87 -9.61 -24.54 2.58
N THR A 88 -10.62 -24.75 1.73
CA THR A 88 -10.44 -25.32 0.38
C THR A 88 -10.07 -24.27 -0.66
N LYS A 89 -10.27 -22.99 -0.35
CA LYS A 89 -10.01 -21.86 -1.25
C LYS A 89 -8.93 -20.96 -0.67
N LYS A 90 -7.99 -20.56 -1.53
CA LYS A 90 -6.89 -19.65 -1.17
C LYS A 90 -7.38 -18.23 -0.85
N TYR A 91 -8.47 -17.79 -1.48
CA TYR A 91 -9.06 -16.45 -1.30
C TYR A 91 -10.53 -16.57 -0.92
N GLY A 92 -11.01 -15.68 -0.05
CA GLY A 92 -12.39 -15.71 0.47
C GLY A 92 -13.47 -15.24 -0.52
N VAL A 93 -13.09 -14.51 -1.57
CA VAL A 93 -14.00 -13.89 -2.54
C VAL A 93 -13.52 -14.09 -3.98
N SER A 94 -14.39 -13.84 -4.95
CA SER A 94 -14.04 -13.97 -6.36
C SER A 94 -12.98 -12.95 -6.78
N GLN A 95 -12.16 -13.30 -7.78
CA GLN A 95 -11.09 -12.42 -8.28
C GLN A 95 -11.61 -11.07 -8.81
N LYS A 96 -12.83 -11.05 -9.37
CA LYS A 96 -13.47 -9.83 -9.86
C LYS A 96 -13.88 -8.89 -8.72
N GLU A 97 -14.42 -9.44 -7.65
CA GLU A 97 -14.80 -8.66 -6.47
C GLU A 97 -13.57 -8.14 -5.73
N LEU A 98 -12.51 -8.95 -5.62
CA LEU A 98 -11.22 -8.51 -5.08
C LEU A 98 -10.66 -7.33 -5.87
N LEU A 99 -10.68 -7.41 -7.22
CA LEU A 99 -10.24 -6.31 -8.06
C LEU A 99 -11.10 -5.06 -7.86
N LYS A 100 -12.43 -5.21 -7.84
CA LYS A 100 -13.36 -4.10 -7.60
C LYS A 100 -13.12 -3.42 -6.24
N ALA A 101 -12.87 -4.23 -5.19
CA ALA A 101 -12.55 -3.74 -3.86
C ALA A 101 -11.18 -3.03 -3.82
N CYS A 102 -10.18 -3.52 -4.56
CA CYS A 102 -8.88 -2.86 -4.66
C CYS A 102 -8.98 -1.53 -5.41
N ILE A 103 -9.77 -1.46 -6.48
CA ILE A 103 -10.05 -0.22 -7.22
C ILE A 103 -10.74 0.79 -6.31
N SER A 104 -11.82 0.40 -5.63
CA SER A 104 -12.55 1.33 -4.76
C SER A 104 -11.69 1.83 -3.62
N ARG A 105 -10.84 0.97 -3.04
CA ARG A 105 -9.87 1.35 -2.02
C ARG A 105 -8.86 2.36 -2.54
N GLU A 106 -8.24 2.13 -3.69
CA GLU A 106 -7.24 3.05 -4.23
C GLU A 106 -7.87 4.41 -4.57
N LEU A 107 -9.07 4.42 -5.16
CA LEU A 107 -9.81 5.65 -5.46
C LEU A 107 -10.16 6.43 -4.19
N LEU A 108 -10.59 5.74 -3.13
CA LEU A 108 -10.89 6.33 -1.84
C LEU A 108 -9.62 6.91 -1.18
N LEU A 109 -8.49 6.19 -1.24
CA LEU A 109 -7.21 6.68 -0.74
C LEU A 109 -6.72 7.90 -1.50
N MET A 110 -6.89 7.92 -2.83
CA MET A 110 -6.56 9.07 -3.66
C MET A 110 -7.43 10.28 -3.31
N LYS A 111 -8.74 10.08 -3.10
CA LYS A 111 -9.67 11.15 -2.70
C LYS A 111 -9.32 11.71 -1.31
N ARG A 112 -8.96 10.85 -0.35
CA ARG A 112 -8.57 11.28 1.01
C ARG A 112 -7.23 11.99 1.04
N ASN A 113 -6.28 11.54 0.23
CA ASN A 113 -4.97 12.16 0.11
C ASN A 113 -4.92 13.20 -1.04
N SER A 114 -6.05 13.83 -1.35
CA SER A 114 -6.19 14.80 -2.44
C SER A 114 -5.25 15.99 -2.30
N PHE A 115 -4.93 16.36 -1.05
CA PHE A 115 -3.97 17.42 -0.72
C PHE A 115 -2.62 17.24 -1.45
N VAL A 116 -2.09 16.01 -1.49
CA VAL A 116 -0.81 15.73 -2.17
C VAL A 116 -0.92 15.97 -3.68
N TYR A 117 -2.04 15.58 -4.30
CA TYR A 117 -2.26 15.82 -5.73
C TYR A 117 -2.43 17.31 -6.04
N ILE A 118 -3.15 18.06 -5.19
CA ILE A 118 -3.31 19.51 -5.34
C ILE A 118 -1.94 20.20 -5.21
N PHE A 119 -1.15 19.84 -4.20
CA PHE A 119 0.19 20.39 -4.01
C PHE A 119 1.10 20.11 -5.20
N LYS A 120 1.09 18.88 -5.72
CA LYS A 120 1.86 18.47 -6.91
C LYS A 120 1.46 19.29 -8.15
N MET A 121 0.16 19.55 -8.35
CA MET A 121 -0.33 20.39 -9.45
C MET A 121 0.10 21.85 -9.34
N THR A 122 0.03 22.41 -8.13
CA THR A 122 0.50 23.78 -7.86
C THR A 122 2.01 23.91 -8.07
N GLN A 123 2.78 22.95 -7.56
CA GLN A 123 4.24 22.88 -7.77
C GLN A 123 4.58 22.80 -9.26
N LEU A 124 3.88 21.94 -10.02
CA LEU A 124 4.08 21.79 -11.46
C LEU A 124 3.80 23.10 -12.20
N THR A 125 2.74 23.81 -11.82
CA THR A 125 2.39 25.11 -12.41
C THR A 125 3.45 26.18 -12.12
N LEU A 126 3.99 26.21 -10.90
CA LEU A 126 5.08 27.13 -10.54
C LEU A 126 6.36 26.84 -11.35
N MET A 127 6.70 25.56 -11.52
CA MET A 127 7.85 25.14 -12.35
C MET A 127 7.63 25.50 -13.82
N ALA A 128 6.38 25.43 -14.31
CA ALA A 128 6.04 25.87 -15.66
C ALA A 128 6.25 27.38 -15.82
N LEU A 129 5.85 28.20 -14.83
CA LEU A 129 6.10 29.65 -14.82
C LEU A 129 7.59 29.98 -14.89
N ILE A 130 8.42 29.30 -14.10
CA ILE A 130 9.89 29.48 -14.13
C ILE A 130 10.45 29.09 -15.50
N THR A 131 9.98 27.99 -16.08
CA THR A 131 10.41 27.54 -17.41
C THR A 131 10.04 28.55 -18.49
N MET A 132 8.83 29.11 -18.42
CA MET A 132 8.34 30.11 -19.36
C MET A 132 9.13 31.42 -19.31
N THR A 133 9.55 31.87 -18.12
CA THR A 133 10.36 33.10 -18.01
C THR A 133 11.80 32.88 -18.45
N LEU A 134 12.35 31.67 -18.23
CA LEU A 134 13.70 31.31 -18.65
C LEU A 134 13.81 31.21 -20.18
N PHE A 135 12.85 30.55 -20.82
CA PHE A 135 12.85 30.23 -22.25
C PHE A 135 11.83 31.08 -23.04
N PHE A 136 11.66 32.34 -22.65
CA PHE A 136 10.64 33.19 -23.23
C PHE A 136 10.88 33.47 -24.73
N ARG A 137 9.82 33.38 -25.55
CA ARG A 137 9.87 33.47 -27.03
C ARG A 137 10.69 34.64 -27.58
N THR A 138 10.69 35.82 -26.94
CA THR A 138 11.42 36.99 -27.46
C THR A 138 12.94 36.84 -27.42
N LYS A 139 13.47 35.94 -26.59
CA LYS A 139 14.90 35.62 -26.49
C LYS A 139 15.31 34.41 -27.34
N MET A 140 14.34 33.72 -27.94
CA MET A 140 14.54 32.50 -28.74
C MET A 140 14.55 32.85 -30.23
N ARG A 141 15.72 33.20 -30.79
CA ARG A 141 15.89 33.43 -32.24
C ARG A 141 15.94 32.10 -32.99
N ARG A 142 15.77 32.11 -34.32
CA ARG A 142 15.71 30.89 -35.16
C ARG A 142 16.74 30.88 -36.28
N GLU A 143 17.72 31.78 -36.23
CA GLU A 143 18.56 32.09 -37.38
C GLU A 143 19.88 31.32 -37.36
N THR A 144 20.35 30.91 -36.18
CA THR A 144 21.69 30.35 -36.02
C THR A 144 21.66 28.93 -35.44
N VAL A 145 22.68 28.12 -35.74
CA VAL A 145 22.88 26.79 -35.13
C VAL A 145 22.96 26.87 -33.60
N THR A 146 23.52 27.95 -33.06
CA THR A 146 23.56 28.23 -31.61
C THR A 146 22.17 28.39 -31.00
N ASP A 147 21.23 28.98 -31.74
CA ASP A 147 19.84 29.13 -31.29
C ASP A 147 19.14 27.77 -31.23
N GLY A 148 19.43 26.88 -32.19
CA GLY A 148 18.99 25.49 -32.15
C GLY A 148 19.46 24.75 -30.89
N GLY A 149 20.68 25.06 -30.41
CA GLY A 149 21.19 24.56 -29.13
C GLY A 149 20.35 25.00 -27.93
N ILE A 150 19.83 26.23 -27.94
CA ILE A 150 18.97 26.74 -26.85
C ILE A 150 17.62 26.02 -26.85
N TYR A 151 17.03 25.74 -28.02
CA TYR A 151 15.80 24.95 -28.12
C TYR A 151 15.99 23.50 -27.65
N LEU A 152 17.11 22.86 -28.00
CA LEU A 152 17.46 21.55 -27.46
C LEU A 152 17.63 21.58 -25.94
N GLY A 153 18.26 22.64 -25.41
CA GLY A 153 18.36 22.88 -23.96
C GLY A 153 17.00 23.03 -23.29
N ALA A 154 16.05 23.72 -23.92
CA ALA A 154 14.67 23.85 -23.42
C ALA A 154 13.94 22.50 -23.38
N LEU A 155 14.04 21.69 -24.44
CA LEU A 155 13.45 20.34 -24.48
C LEU A 155 14.06 19.42 -23.41
N PHE A 156 15.39 19.47 -23.25
CA PHE A 156 16.07 18.72 -22.21
C PHE A 156 15.61 19.13 -20.82
N PHE A 157 15.51 20.43 -20.56
CA PHE A 157 15.04 20.97 -19.27
C PHE A 157 13.61 20.54 -18.95
N ILE A 158 12.70 20.59 -19.94
CA ILE A 158 11.32 20.10 -19.79
C ILE A 158 11.30 18.62 -19.41
N MET A 159 12.09 17.79 -20.11
CA MET A 159 12.17 16.36 -19.84
C MET A 159 12.68 16.08 -18.42
N VAL A 160 13.70 16.83 -17.97
CA VAL A 160 14.25 16.73 -16.61
C VAL A 160 13.19 17.09 -15.57
N ILE A 161 12.44 18.19 -15.73
CA ILE A 161 11.40 18.58 -14.77
C ILE A 161 10.32 17.50 -14.65
N ILE A 162 9.83 16.98 -15.77
CA ILE A 162 8.79 15.93 -15.77
C ILE A 162 9.32 14.65 -15.08
N MET A 163 10.57 14.27 -15.36
CA MET A 163 11.21 13.12 -14.72
C MET A 163 11.32 13.29 -13.20
N PHE A 164 11.79 14.44 -12.72
CA PHE A 164 11.90 14.71 -11.28
C PHE A 164 10.55 14.76 -10.58
N ASN A 165 9.48 15.18 -11.25
CA ASN A 165 8.14 15.13 -10.68
C ASN A 165 7.70 13.69 -10.39
N GLY A 166 8.04 12.74 -11.28
CA GLY A 166 7.75 11.32 -11.10
C GLY A 166 8.43 10.68 -9.87
N PHE A 167 9.56 11.21 -9.40
CA PHE A 167 10.25 10.69 -8.21
C PHE A 167 9.43 10.81 -6.92
N SER A 168 8.62 11.86 -6.79
CA SER A 168 7.76 12.06 -5.61
C SER A 168 6.75 10.92 -5.42
N GLU A 169 6.30 10.32 -6.53
CA GLU A 169 5.37 9.18 -6.48
C GLU A 169 6.02 7.87 -6.04
N LEU A 170 7.31 7.69 -6.35
CA LEU A 170 8.05 6.50 -5.95
C LEU A 170 8.15 6.42 -4.42
N ALA A 171 8.47 7.54 -3.76
CA ALA A 171 8.52 7.61 -2.31
C ALA A 171 7.17 7.20 -1.66
N MET A 172 6.05 7.69 -2.21
CA MET A 172 4.72 7.30 -1.74
C MET A 172 4.40 5.81 -1.96
N SER A 173 4.83 5.24 -3.09
CA SER A 173 4.69 3.80 -3.34
C SER A 173 5.50 2.97 -2.34
N ILE A 174 6.71 3.41 -2.00
CA ILE A 174 7.57 2.72 -1.02
C ILE A 174 6.89 2.67 0.35
N MET A 175 6.27 3.77 0.79
CA MET A 175 5.54 3.81 2.07
C MET A 175 4.36 2.82 2.13
N LYS A 176 3.78 2.44 0.98
CA LYS A 176 2.68 1.45 0.91
C LYS A 176 3.15 0.00 0.95
N LEU A 177 4.44 -0.28 0.66
CA LEU A 177 4.97 -1.64 0.51
C LEU A 177 4.83 -2.50 1.78
N PRO A 178 5.14 -2.02 3.00
CA PRO A 178 5.03 -2.85 4.20
C PRO A 178 3.60 -3.35 4.43
N VAL A 179 2.61 -2.48 4.18
CA VAL A 179 1.19 -2.82 4.29
C VAL A 179 0.78 -3.82 3.20
N PHE A 180 1.28 -3.64 1.98
CA PHE A 180 1.05 -4.58 0.90
C PHE A 180 1.57 -5.98 1.22
N TYR A 181 2.82 -6.11 1.67
CA TYR A 181 3.40 -7.40 2.02
C TYR A 181 2.62 -8.07 3.16
N LYS A 182 2.29 -7.32 4.22
CA LYS A 182 1.47 -7.83 5.32
C LYS A 182 0.11 -8.36 4.85
N GLN A 183 -0.56 -7.65 3.94
CA GLN A 183 -1.86 -8.08 3.40
C GLN A 183 -1.76 -9.25 2.41
N ARG A 184 -0.69 -9.27 1.60
CA ARG A 184 -0.41 -10.37 0.65
C ARG A 184 -0.15 -11.68 1.39
N ASP A 185 0.67 -11.62 2.43
CA ASP A 185 1.07 -12.80 3.20
C ASP A 185 -0.11 -13.37 4.01
N LEU A 186 -1.04 -12.50 4.43
CA LEU A 186 -2.34 -12.87 4.98
C LEU A 186 -3.39 -13.28 3.92
N LEU A 187 -2.98 -13.45 2.65
CA LEU A 187 -3.82 -13.94 1.55
C LEU A 187 -5.10 -13.10 1.29
N PHE A 188 -5.08 -11.79 1.54
CA PHE A 188 -6.25 -10.94 1.26
C PHE A 188 -6.54 -10.80 -0.24
N TYR A 189 -5.49 -10.62 -1.05
CA TYR A 189 -5.60 -10.48 -2.50
C TYR A 189 -4.30 -10.91 -3.19
N PRO A 190 -4.34 -11.34 -4.45
CA PRO A 190 -3.13 -11.61 -5.22
C PRO A 190 -2.41 -10.30 -5.60
N PRO A 191 -1.08 -10.33 -5.82
CA PRO A 191 -0.29 -9.14 -6.17
C PRO A 191 -0.81 -8.35 -7.36
N TRP A 192 -1.29 -9.03 -8.41
CA TRP A 192 -1.79 -8.37 -9.62
C TRP A 192 -3.06 -7.54 -9.35
N ALA A 193 -3.92 -7.97 -8.41
CA ALA A 193 -5.15 -7.27 -8.07
C ALA A 193 -4.87 -5.94 -7.35
N TYR A 194 -3.69 -5.80 -6.75
CA TYR A 194 -3.19 -4.56 -6.19
C TYR A 194 -2.53 -3.66 -7.24
N ALA A 195 -1.67 -4.23 -8.09
CA ALA A 195 -0.87 -3.47 -9.04
C ALA A 195 -1.69 -2.86 -10.18
N LEU A 196 -2.64 -3.63 -10.75
CA LEU A 196 -3.43 -3.19 -11.91
C LEU A 196 -4.25 -1.91 -11.62
N PRO A 197 -5.02 -1.82 -10.52
CA PRO A 197 -5.77 -0.60 -10.19
C PRO A 197 -4.89 0.64 -10.07
N THR A 198 -3.73 0.51 -9.42
CA THR A 198 -2.80 1.64 -9.24
C THR A 198 -2.30 2.16 -10.57
N TRP A 199 -1.99 1.29 -11.53
CA TRP A 199 -1.55 1.71 -12.86
C TRP A 199 -2.67 2.36 -13.66
N ILE A 200 -3.84 1.72 -13.71
CA ILE A 200 -5.00 2.20 -14.48
C ILE A 200 -5.46 3.57 -13.97
N LEU A 201 -5.47 3.80 -12.66
CA LEU A 201 -5.90 5.07 -12.08
C LEU A 201 -4.85 6.19 -12.22
N LYS A 202 -3.55 5.85 -12.24
CA LYS A 202 -2.48 6.85 -12.34
C LYS A 202 -2.25 7.36 -13.77
N ILE A 203 -2.39 6.51 -14.79
CA ILE A 203 -2.14 6.89 -16.20
C ILE A 203 -2.96 8.14 -16.59
N PRO A 204 -4.29 8.21 -16.37
CA PRO A 204 -5.07 9.41 -16.70
C PRO A 204 -4.61 10.67 -15.97
N ILE A 205 -4.18 10.55 -14.71
CA ILE A 205 -3.69 11.69 -13.92
C ILE A 205 -2.39 12.22 -14.51
N THR A 206 -1.45 11.33 -14.83
CA THR A 206 -0.17 11.74 -15.45
C THR A 206 -0.37 12.38 -16.82
N LEU A 207 -1.37 11.93 -17.59
CA LEU A 207 -1.73 12.56 -18.87
C LEU A 207 -2.26 13.99 -18.69
N ILE A 208 -3.09 14.22 -17.68
CA ILE A 208 -3.60 15.56 -17.35
C ILE A 208 -2.46 16.47 -16.90
N GLU A 209 -1.55 15.98 -16.05
CA GLU A 209 -0.38 16.73 -15.59
C GLU A 209 0.49 17.20 -16.77
N VAL A 210 0.84 16.28 -17.67
CA VAL A 210 1.66 16.60 -18.86
C VAL A 210 0.89 17.52 -19.81
N ALA A 211 -0.41 17.30 -20.01
CA ALA A 211 -1.23 18.16 -20.87
C ALA A 211 -1.24 19.61 -20.38
N ILE A 212 -1.44 19.84 -19.08
CA ILE A 212 -1.39 21.19 -18.49
C ILE A 212 -0.02 21.83 -18.71
N TRP A 213 1.06 21.07 -18.47
CA TRP A 213 2.42 21.56 -18.70
C TRP A 213 2.66 22.00 -20.14
N VAL A 214 2.29 21.15 -21.11
CA VAL A 214 2.46 21.44 -22.54
C VAL A 214 1.62 22.65 -22.94
N ILE A 215 0.36 22.73 -22.53
CA ILE A 215 -0.53 23.86 -22.85
C ILE A 215 0.06 25.19 -22.36
N LEU A 216 0.62 25.22 -21.15
CA LEU A 216 1.22 26.43 -20.58
C LEU A 216 2.52 26.81 -21.30
N THR A 217 3.43 25.85 -21.47
CA THR A 217 4.81 26.16 -21.89
C THR A 217 4.98 26.26 -23.40
N TYR A 218 4.19 25.54 -24.20
CA TYR A 218 4.49 25.30 -25.61
C TYR A 218 4.52 26.57 -26.46
N TYR A 219 3.46 27.36 -26.40
CA TYR A 219 3.34 28.61 -27.16
C TYR A 219 4.21 29.74 -26.58
N VAL A 220 4.46 29.72 -25.26
CA VAL A 220 5.23 30.76 -24.57
C VAL A 220 6.73 30.62 -24.84
N ILE A 221 7.22 29.38 -24.98
CA ILE A 221 8.59 29.11 -25.43
C ILE A 221 8.76 29.40 -26.93
N GLY A 222 7.67 29.26 -27.70
CA GLY A 222 7.68 29.51 -29.13
C GLY A 222 8.20 28.31 -29.93
N PHE A 223 7.79 27.09 -29.54
CA PHE A 223 7.94 25.90 -30.37
C PHE A 223 7.14 26.04 -31.68
N ASP A 224 7.41 25.16 -32.65
CA ASP A 224 6.76 25.22 -33.97
C ASP A 224 5.26 24.92 -33.86
N PRO A 225 4.35 25.86 -34.17
CA PRO A 225 2.92 25.65 -34.06
C PRO A 225 2.34 24.73 -35.13
N ASN A 226 3.09 24.42 -36.20
CA ASN A 226 2.61 23.56 -37.26
C ASN A 226 2.69 22.08 -36.85
N ALA A 227 1.53 21.45 -36.69
CA ALA A 227 1.44 20.00 -36.51
C ALA A 227 1.76 19.19 -37.78
N ARG A 228 1.88 19.88 -38.93
CA ARG A 228 2.19 19.27 -40.23
C ARG A 228 3.65 19.55 -40.56
N ARG A 229 4.40 18.48 -40.81
CA ARG A 229 5.79 18.50 -41.29
C ARG A 229 5.91 19.30 -42.59
#